data_AF-A0A540VKF9-F1
#
_entry.id   AF-A0A540VKF9-F1
#
_cell.length_a   1.000
_cell.length_b   1.000
_cell.length_c   1.000
_cell.angle_alpha   90.00
_cell.angle_beta   90.00
_cell.angle_gamma   90.00
#
_symmetry.space_group_name_H-M   'P 1'
#
loop_
_entity.id
_entity.type
_entity.pdbx_description
1 polymer ?
#
loop_
_entity_poly.entity_id
_entity_poly.type
_entity_poly.pdbx_seq_one_letter_code
_entity_poly.pdbx_strand_id
1 'polypeptide(L)'
;MVKIGLLAPFEGLYRQSGYEALAAMRAAIQDTPAPHLDILPLALNDMAEPHHARRAAEKLLVDPAVHAVVGPLDPATWRAVLPVLGQGAPHWVVPFQVARPHGFAPPQDPPSQWASGLIEAVATAAAAQGAQRLILAGWEAGWPRIEISLPAIEVKWVDDGAWQISGLRATDAVLWLGSPAEGAKMLTAVRQVQPEIPFWLASQGGDPVFGARATITGPVFWAIWSDSGYNPWATTHTPNSPAAYLVYQSTRYAIAVISGITIPPAGGWEVRLFQLLPGGESIPLSLEALEPPTNQADAGGVPPEAAPGVREGRSNP
;
A
#
# COMPACT_ATOMS: atom_id res chain seq x y z
N MET A 1 23.73 -20.44 -15.61
CA MET A 1 23.02 -19.15 -15.59
C MET A 1 21.54 -19.43 -15.43
N VAL A 2 20.90 -18.78 -14.47
CA VAL A 2 19.48 -18.85 -14.16
C VAL A 2 18.88 -17.46 -14.35
N LYS A 3 17.64 -17.39 -14.84
CA LYS A 3 16.90 -16.14 -15.02
C LYS A 3 15.80 -16.02 -13.98
N ILE A 4 15.63 -14.80 -13.48
CA ILE A 4 14.44 -14.40 -12.72
C ILE A 4 13.66 -13.43 -13.61
N GLY A 5 12.45 -13.83 -13.99
CA GLY A 5 11.53 -13.01 -14.75
C GLY A 5 10.97 -11.86 -13.91
N LEU A 6 10.81 -10.68 -14.51
CA LEU A 6 10.06 -9.56 -13.93
C LEU A 6 8.91 -9.19 -14.87
N LEU A 7 7.68 -9.27 -14.37
CA LEU A 7 6.49 -8.72 -15.03
C LEU A 7 6.20 -7.34 -14.44
N ALA A 8 6.36 -6.30 -15.26
CA ALA A 8 6.11 -4.92 -14.86
C ALA A 8 5.86 -4.02 -16.10
N PRO A 9 5.25 -2.84 -15.92
CA PRO A 9 5.04 -1.90 -17.02
C PRO A 9 6.34 -1.17 -17.36
N PHE A 10 7.00 -1.52 -18.46
CA PHE A 10 8.23 -0.84 -18.93
C PHE A 10 7.99 0.20 -20.00
N GLU A 11 6.75 0.32 -20.47
CA GLU A 11 6.31 1.30 -21.46
C GLU A 11 4.96 1.92 -21.03
N GLY A 12 4.52 2.93 -21.77
CA GLY A 12 3.26 3.59 -21.50
C GLY A 12 3.28 4.45 -20.23
N LEU A 13 2.09 4.66 -19.66
CA LEU A 13 1.87 5.58 -18.55
C LEU A 13 2.61 5.16 -17.28
N TYR A 14 2.66 3.87 -17.00
CA TYR A 14 3.20 3.30 -15.77
C TYR A 14 4.68 2.89 -15.88
N ARG A 15 5.39 3.32 -16.95
CA ARG A 15 6.78 2.93 -17.21
C ARG A 15 7.75 3.21 -16.05
N GLN A 16 7.49 4.26 -15.27
CA GLN A 16 8.33 4.62 -14.14
C GLN A 16 8.30 3.53 -13.07
N SER A 17 7.12 3.01 -12.75
CA SER A 17 6.92 1.91 -11.80
C SER A 17 7.65 0.65 -12.23
N GLY A 18 7.69 0.34 -13.53
CA GLY A 18 8.50 -0.78 -14.03
C GLY A 18 10.00 -0.55 -13.91
N TYR A 19 10.51 0.65 -14.22
CA TYR A 19 11.94 0.95 -14.01
C TYR A 19 12.33 0.90 -12.54
N GLU A 20 11.45 1.36 -11.64
CA GLU A 20 11.65 1.25 -10.21
C GLU A 20 11.70 -0.22 -9.74
N ALA A 21 10.78 -1.05 -10.24
CA ALA A 21 10.77 -2.48 -9.97
C ALA A 21 12.03 -3.20 -10.48
N LEU A 22 12.51 -2.87 -11.68
CA LEU A 22 13.74 -3.45 -12.23
C LEU A 22 14.98 -3.01 -11.44
N ALA A 23 15.05 -1.76 -11.01
CA ALA A 23 16.10 -1.28 -10.13
C ALA A 23 16.11 -2.04 -8.80
N ALA A 24 14.93 -2.22 -8.19
CA ALA A 24 14.78 -2.99 -6.95
C ALA A 24 15.17 -4.47 -7.10
N MET A 25 14.79 -5.12 -8.20
CA MET A 25 15.20 -6.50 -8.51
C MET A 25 16.72 -6.61 -8.63
N ARG A 26 17.37 -5.67 -9.32
CA ARG A 26 18.84 -5.67 -9.47
C ARG A 26 19.54 -5.50 -8.12
N ALA A 27 19.05 -4.59 -7.28
CA ALA A 27 19.56 -4.43 -5.92
C ALA A 27 19.41 -5.73 -5.11
N ALA A 28 18.26 -6.40 -5.17
CA ALA A 28 18.04 -7.66 -4.47
C ALA A 28 18.98 -8.79 -4.93
N ILE A 29 19.27 -8.89 -6.24
CA ILE A 29 20.24 -9.84 -6.79
C ILE A 29 21.65 -9.54 -6.28
N GLN A 30 22.03 -8.27 -6.23
CA GLN A 30 23.34 -7.84 -5.74
C GLN A 30 23.50 -8.12 -4.22
N ASP A 31 22.46 -7.86 -3.44
CA ASP A 31 22.49 -7.96 -1.97
C ASP A 31 22.22 -9.37 -1.44
N THR A 32 21.82 -10.29 -2.32
CA THR A 32 21.53 -11.69 -1.97
C THR A 32 22.42 -12.63 -2.79
N PRO A 33 23.73 -12.69 -2.47
CA PRO A 33 24.66 -13.51 -3.23
C PRO A 33 24.28 -14.98 -3.17
N ALA A 34 24.18 -15.61 -4.34
CA ALA A 34 23.97 -17.04 -4.50
C ALA A 34 25.23 -17.64 -5.16
N PRO A 35 26.25 -18.06 -4.39
CA PRO A 35 27.59 -18.37 -4.92
C PRO A 35 27.65 -19.48 -5.97
N HIS A 36 26.58 -20.29 -6.08
CA HIS A 36 26.47 -21.39 -7.04
C HIS A 36 25.56 -21.05 -8.23
N LEU A 37 24.95 -19.86 -8.27
CA LEU A 37 24.04 -19.44 -9.33
C LEU A 37 24.50 -18.09 -9.91
N ASP A 38 24.63 -18.07 -11.23
CA ASP A 38 24.73 -16.84 -11.99
C ASP A 38 23.32 -16.39 -12.36
N ILE A 39 22.83 -15.31 -11.74
CA ILE A 39 21.44 -14.85 -11.80
C ILE A 39 21.33 -13.63 -12.72
N LEU A 40 20.49 -13.74 -13.75
CA LEU A 40 20.20 -12.65 -14.69
C LEU A 40 18.73 -12.22 -14.58
N PRO A 41 18.41 -10.92 -14.41
CA PRO A 41 17.04 -10.44 -14.50
C PRO A 41 16.54 -10.48 -15.96
N LEU A 42 15.35 -11.03 -16.19
CA LEU A 42 14.64 -11.02 -17.47
C LEU A 42 13.34 -10.21 -17.33
N ALA A 43 13.42 -8.92 -17.65
CA ALA A 43 12.28 -8.01 -17.56
C ALA A 43 11.41 -8.07 -18.83
N LEU A 44 10.11 -8.36 -18.68
CA LEU A 44 9.13 -8.29 -19.76
C LEU A 44 8.02 -7.29 -19.45
N ASN A 45 7.69 -6.50 -20.46
CA ASN A 45 6.68 -5.46 -20.40
C ASN A 45 5.26 -6.04 -20.40
N ASP A 46 4.49 -5.70 -19.38
CA ASP A 46 3.06 -6.02 -19.25
C ASP A 46 2.12 -4.84 -19.53
N MET A 47 2.66 -3.65 -19.82
CA MET A 47 1.91 -2.40 -20.05
C MET A 47 0.96 -1.97 -18.91
N ALA A 48 0.98 -2.64 -17.75
CA ALA A 48 -0.09 -2.61 -16.75
C ALA A 48 -1.48 -2.97 -17.35
N GLU A 49 -1.51 -3.88 -18.33
CA GLU A 49 -2.73 -4.31 -19.01
C GLU A 49 -2.90 -5.84 -18.95
N PRO A 50 -4.08 -6.36 -18.55
CA PRO A 50 -4.33 -7.80 -18.40
C PRO A 50 -3.89 -8.68 -19.59
N HIS A 51 -4.20 -8.26 -20.82
CA HIS A 51 -3.86 -9.02 -22.02
C HIS A 51 -2.36 -9.01 -22.32
N HIS A 52 -1.68 -7.89 -22.06
CA HIS A 52 -0.24 -7.77 -22.24
C HIS A 52 0.51 -8.58 -21.16
N ALA A 53 0.07 -8.49 -19.90
CA ALA A 53 0.58 -9.28 -18.79
C ALA A 53 0.54 -10.78 -19.06
N ARG A 54 -0.61 -11.29 -19.53
CA ARG A 54 -0.76 -12.70 -19.90
C ARG A 54 0.25 -13.11 -20.99
N ARG A 55 0.38 -12.33 -22.06
CA ARG A 55 1.34 -12.64 -23.14
C ARG A 55 2.79 -12.57 -22.67
N ALA A 56 3.12 -11.63 -21.79
CA ALA A 56 4.45 -11.54 -21.18
C ALA A 56 4.75 -12.78 -20.33
N ALA A 57 3.79 -13.24 -19.52
CA ALA A 57 3.91 -14.47 -18.76
C ALA A 57 4.10 -15.71 -19.66
N GLU A 58 3.32 -15.83 -20.74
CA GLU A 58 3.47 -16.92 -21.72
C GLU A 58 4.89 -16.94 -22.34
N LYS A 59 5.49 -15.77 -22.61
CA LYS A 59 6.87 -15.67 -23.09
C LYS A 59 7.91 -16.13 -22.07
N LEU A 60 7.70 -15.87 -20.77
CA LEU A 60 8.60 -16.33 -19.72
C LEU A 60 8.62 -17.87 -19.64
N LEU A 61 7.47 -18.52 -19.81
CA LEU A 61 7.35 -19.99 -19.77
C LEU A 61 8.09 -20.70 -20.91
N VAL A 62 8.31 -20.02 -22.04
CA VAL A 62 9.03 -20.59 -23.19
C VAL A 62 10.54 -20.66 -22.93
N ASP A 63 11.07 -19.86 -22.02
CA ASP A 63 12.50 -19.83 -21.71
C ASP A 63 12.83 -20.78 -20.53
N PRO A 64 13.46 -21.94 -20.78
CA PRO A 64 13.76 -22.91 -19.72
C PRO A 64 14.78 -22.40 -18.70
N ALA A 65 15.48 -21.29 -18.97
CA ALA A 65 16.37 -20.68 -17.99
C ALA A 65 15.61 -19.85 -16.94
N VAL A 66 14.32 -19.55 -17.12
CA VAL A 66 13.49 -18.85 -16.13
C VAL A 66 13.10 -19.84 -15.03
N HIS A 67 13.68 -19.66 -13.85
CA HIS A 67 13.40 -20.53 -12.69
C HIS A 67 12.46 -19.86 -11.69
N ALA A 68 12.38 -18.54 -11.70
CA ALA A 68 11.44 -17.77 -10.90
C ALA A 68 10.87 -16.58 -11.67
N VAL A 69 9.69 -16.10 -11.26
CA VAL A 69 9.03 -14.90 -11.77
C VAL A 69 8.60 -14.05 -10.58
N VAL A 70 8.88 -12.75 -10.65
CA VAL A 70 8.39 -11.72 -9.74
C VAL A 70 7.42 -10.83 -10.50
N GLY A 71 6.31 -10.48 -9.86
CA GLY A 71 5.25 -9.66 -10.44
C GLY A 71 4.03 -10.50 -10.86
N PRO A 72 3.03 -9.92 -11.54
CA PRO A 72 2.97 -8.52 -11.88
C PRO A 72 2.69 -7.64 -10.65
N LEU A 73 2.74 -6.32 -10.83
CA LEU A 73 2.73 -5.36 -9.72
C LEU A 73 1.33 -5.00 -9.21
N ASP A 74 0.27 -5.30 -9.97
CA ASP A 74 -1.11 -4.97 -9.63
C ASP A 74 -2.06 -6.18 -9.65
N PRO A 75 -3.18 -6.15 -8.90
CA PRO A 75 -4.13 -7.26 -8.85
C PRO A 75 -4.79 -7.61 -10.18
N ALA A 76 -5.03 -6.63 -11.07
CA ALA A 76 -5.75 -6.87 -12.32
C ALA A 76 -4.92 -7.67 -13.31
N THR A 77 -3.64 -7.33 -13.45
CA THR A 77 -2.69 -8.10 -14.24
C THR A 77 -2.38 -9.45 -13.60
N TRP A 78 -2.29 -9.53 -12.27
CA TRP A 78 -2.08 -10.80 -11.56
C TRP A 78 -3.18 -11.82 -11.90
N ARG A 79 -4.45 -11.39 -11.83
CA ARG A 79 -5.58 -12.25 -12.16
C ARG A 79 -5.51 -12.77 -13.60
N ALA A 80 -5.03 -11.95 -14.53
CA ALA A 80 -4.88 -12.33 -15.93
C ALA A 80 -3.74 -13.32 -16.18
N VAL A 81 -2.69 -13.26 -15.35
CA VAL A 81 -1.51 -14.11 -15.39
C VAL A 81 -1.73 -15.45 -14.65
N LEU A 82 -2.61 -15.48 -13.66
CA LEU A 82 -2.89 -16.65 -12.82
C LEU A 82 -3.15 -17.95 -13.61
N PRO A 83 -3.94 -17.98 -14.70
CA PRO A 83 -4.15 -19.20 -15.46
C PRO A 83 -2.89 -19.71 -16.20
N VAL A 84 -1.89 -18.84 -16.40
CA VAL A 84 -0.64 -19.15 -17.11
C VAL A 84 0.44 -19.61 -16.14
N LEU A 85 0.76 -18.80 -15.11
CA LEU A 85 1.84 -19.12 -14.16
C LEU A 85 1.38 -19.98 -12.98
N GLY A 86 0.07 -20.05 -12.69
CA GLY A 86 -0.45 -20.80 -11.55
C GLY A 86 -0.41 -22.33 -11.72
N GLN A 87 -0.01 -22.84 -12.88
CA GLN A 87 -0.07 -24.28 -13.21
C GLN A 87 1.26 -25.04 -13.02
N GLY A 88 2.32 -24.42 -12.49
CA GLY A 88 3.59 -25.10 -12.25
C GLY A 88 4.80 -24.17 -12.20
N ALA A 89 5.99 -24.71 -12.47
CA ALA A 89 7.22 -23.92 -12.58
C ALA A 89 7.12 -22.89 -13.73
N PRO A 90 7.78 -21.72 -13.63
CA PRO A 90 8.75 -21.27 -12.63
C PRO A 90 8.14 -20.93 -11.26
N HIS A 91 8.96 -20.84 -10.22
CA HIS A 91 8.51 -20.35 -8.92
C HIS A 91 7.99 -18.91 -9.05
N TRP A 92 6.77 -18.65 -8.60
CA TRP A 92 6.12 -17.37 -8.84
C TRP A 92 5.87 -16.61 -7.53
N VAL A 93 6.28 -15.35 -7.47
CA VAL A 93 6.11 -14.46 -6.32
C VAL A 93 5.39 -13.19 -6.76
N VAL A 94 4.29 -12.86 -6.09
CA VAL A 94 3.47 -11.68 -6.39
C VAL A 94 3.69 -10.63 -5.29
N PRO A 95 4.30 -9.46 -5.60
CA PRO A 95 4.80 -8.55 -4.57
C PRO A 95 3.78 -8.05 -3.55
N PHE A 96 2.53 -7.84 -3.97
CA PHE A 96 1.48 -7.37 -3.05
C PHE A 96 0.81 -8.49 -2.27
N GLN A 97 1.02 -9.77 -2.61
CA GLN A 97 0.41 -10.90 -1.91
C GLN A 97 1.23 -11.30 -0.67
N VAL A 98 1.25 -10.43 0.32
CA VAL A 98 1.95 -10.68 1.59
C VAL A 98 1.14 -11.64 2.47
N ALA A 99 1.82 -12.62 3.06
CA ALA A 99 1.29 -13.58 4.01
C ALA A 99 2.02 -13.45 5.35
N ARG A 100 1.25 -13.25 6.43
CA ARG A 100 1.80 -13.17 7.79
C ARG A 100 2.08 -14.58 8.34
N PRO A 101 3.15 -14.76 9.14
CA PRO A 101 4.08 -13.73 9.59
C PRO A 101 5.32 -13.51 8.70
N HIS A 102 5.58 -14.34 7.67
CA HIS A 102 6.95 -14.50 7.16
C HIS A 102 7.17 -14.42 5.63
N GLY A 103 6.25 -13.88 4.82
CA GLY A 103 6.60 -13.67 3.42
C GLY A 103 5.44 -13.41 2.49
N PHE A 104 5.44 -14.15 1.39
CA PHE A 104 4.48 -14.00 0.31
C PHE A 104 3.59 -15.24 0.25
N ALA A 105 2.30 -15.03 0.04
CA ALA A 105 1.37 -16.12 -0.20
C ALA A 105 1.70 -16.82 -1.53
N PRO A 106 1.44 -18.13 -1.63
CA PRO A 106 1.38 -18.79 -2.93
C PRO A 106 0.41 -18.04 -3.86
N PRO A 107 0.79 -17.69 -5.10
CA PRO A 107 -0.04 -16.88 -5.99
C PRO A 107 -1.40 -17.48 -6.33
N GLN A 108 -1.58 -18.79 -6.14
CA GLN A 108 -2.81 -19.53 -6.36
C GLN A 108 -3.74 -19.56 -5.14
N ASP A 109 -3.24 -19.19 -3.96
CA ASP A 109 -4.05 -19.20 -2.76
C ASP A 109 -5.13 -18.11 -2.88
N PRO A 110 -6.33 -18.33 -2.29
CA PRO A 110 -7.38 -17.33 -2.31
C PRO A 110 -6.81 -16.01 -1.76
N PRO A 111 -7.00 -14.86 -2.45
CA PRO A 111 -6.28 -13.62 -2.18
C PRO A 111 -6.69 -12.90 -0.87
N SER A 112 -7.10 -13.62 0.17
CA SER A 112 -7.81 -13.03 1.30
C SER A 112 -6.92 -12.24 2.26
N GLN A 113 -5.76 -12.75 2.66
CA GLN A 113 -5.02 -12.16 3.78
C GLN A 113 -4.40 -10.80 3.49
N TRP A 114 -3.77 -10.64 2.32
CA TRP A 114 -3.12 -9.38 1.97
C TRP A 114 -4.14 -8.25 1.79
N ALA A 115 -5.29 -8.56 1.17
CA ALA A 115 -6.34 -7.60 0.93
C ALA A 115 -7.13 -7.29 2.20
N SER A 116 -7.50 -8.31 2.99
CA SER A 116 -8.23 -8.10 4.24
C SER A 116 -7.40 -7.28 5.23
N GLY A 117 -6.12 -7.62 5.42
CA GLY A 117 -5.25 -6.87 6.32
C GLY A 117 -5.06 -5.41 5.88
N LEU A 118 -4.96 -5.15 4.57
CA LEU A 118 -4.89 -3.79 4.04
C LEU A 118 -6.17 -3.01 4.30
N ILE A 119 -7.33 -3.58 3.96
CA ILE A 119 -8.63 -2.90 4.13
C ILE A 119 -8.94 -2.72 5.63
N GLU A 120 -8.64 -3.70 6.48
CA GLU A 120 -8.79 -3.59 7.94
C GLU A 120 -7.94 -2.46 8.53
N ALA A 121 -6.69 -2.33 8.09
CA ALA A 121 -5.81 -1.24 8.53
C ALA A 121 -6.33 0.13 8.10
N VAL A 122 -6.78 0.25 6.84
CA VAL A 122 -7.38 1.50 6.32
C VAL A 122 -8.68 1.82 7.04
N ALA A 123 -9.55 0.83 7.28
CA ALA A 123 -10.81 1.03 7.98
C ALA A 123 -10.58 1.46 9.44
N THR A 124 -9.62 0.86 10.12
CA THR A 124 -9.21 1.26 11.48
C THR A 124 -8.70 2.70 11.49
N ALA A 125 -7.84 3.07 10.53
CA ALA A 125 -7.32 4.43 10.42
C ALA A 125 -8.40 5.46 10.08
N ALA A 126 -9.31 5.11 9.17
CA ALA A 126 -10.46 5.95 8.82
C ALA A 126 -11.40 6.16 10.01
N ALA A 127 -11.63 5.11 10.82
CA ALA A 127 -12.42 5.22 12.05
C ALA A 127 -11.76 6.16 13.07
N ALA A 128 -10.43 6.08 13.24
CA ALA A 128 -9.67 6.98 14.10
C ALA A 128 -9.77 8.44 13.63
N GLN A 129 -9.87 8.67 12.31
CA GLN A 129 -10.13 9.97 11.69
C GLN A 129 -11.60 10.44 11.81
N GLY A 130 -12.46 9.69 12.49
CA GLY A 130 -13.87 10.02 12.70
C GLY A 130 -14.82 9.58 11.58
N ALA A 131 -14.36 8.79 10.61
CA ALA A 131 -15.24 8.23 9.59
C ALA A 131 -16.13 7.13 10.20
N GLN A 132 -17.41 7.14 9.82
CA GLN A 132 -18.41 6.14 10.19
C GLN A 132 -18.56 5.05 9.14
N ARG A 133 -18.15 5.33 7.89
CA ARG A 133 -18.19 4.37 6.79
C ARG A 133 -16.92 4.46 5.95
N LEU A 134 -16.38 3.30 5.57
CA LEU A 134 -15.33 3.19 4.55
C LEU A 134 -15.96 2.69 3.24
N ILE A 135 -15.92 3.52 2.21
CA ILE A 135 -16.42 3.22 0.88
C ILE A 135 -15.27 2.63 0.04
N LEU A 136 -15.41 1.37 -0.37
CA LEU A 136 -14.47 0.67 -1.25
C LEU A 136 -14.83 0.94 -2.71
N ALA A 137 -13.89 1.55 -3.43
CA ALA A 137 -14.09 2.23 -4.71
C ALA A 137 -13.22 1.67 -5.83
N GLY A 138 -13.67 1.77 -7.08
CA GLY A 138 -12.84 1.46 -8.24
C GLY A 138 -12.38 0.01 -8.23
N TRP A 139 -13.29 -0.91 -7.95
CA TRP A 139 -12.93 -2.31 -7.83
C TRP A 139 -12.53 -2.84 -9.20
N GLU A 140 -11.28 -3.25 -9.35
CA GLU A 140 -10.82 -3.91 -10.56
C GLU A 140 -10.75 -5.43 -10.38
N ALA A 141 -10.93 -6.15 -11.48
CA ALA A 141 -10.93 -7.60 -11.50
C ALA A 141 -9.58 -8.15 -11.01
N GLY A 142 -9.50 -8.62 -9.77
CA GLY A 142 -8.25 -9.10 -9.17
C GLY A 142 -8.21 -8.84 -7.67
N TRP A 143 -8.89 -7.78 -7.24
CA TRP A 143 -9.24 -7.60 -5.83
C TRP A 143 -10.26 -8.66 -5.39
N PRO A 144 -10.04 -9.36 -4.26
CA PRO A 144 -11.09 -10.19 -3.67
C PRO A 144 -12.23 -9.33 -3.13
N ARG A 145 -13.46 -9.81 -3.31
CA ARG A 145 -14.62 -9.28 -2.57
C ARG A 145 -14.69 -10.00 -1.23
N ILE A 146 -14.18 -9.35 -0.20
CA ILE A 146 -14.15 -9.86 1.17
C ILE A 146 -15.13 -9.06 2.01
N GLU A 147 -15.90 -9.74 2.84
CA GLU A 147 -16.70 -9.11 3.88
C GLU A 147 -15.80 -8.78 5.07
N ILE A 148 -15.77 -7.51 5.45
CA ILE A 148 -14.99 -7.03 6.59
C ILE A 148 -15.98 -6.41 7.57
N SER A 149 -15.97 -6.94 8.79
CA SER A 149 -16.84 -6.48 9.87
C SER A 149 -15.97 -5.93 10.99
N LEU A 150 -16.10 -4.63 11.23
CA LEU A 150 -15.39 -3.92 12.29
C LEU A 150 -16.42 -3.17 13.15
N PRO A 151 -16.26 -3.15 14.48
CA PRO A 151 -17.24 -2.53 15.36
C PRO A 151 -17.31 -1.00 15.23
N ALA A 152 -16.23 -0.36 14.79
CA ALA A 152 -16.09 1.10 14.77
C ALA A 152 -16.52 1.75 13.45
N ILE A 153 -16.64 0.99 12.35
CA ILE A 153 -16.86 1.55 11.01
C ILE A 153 -17.56 0.54 10.10
N GLU A 154 -18.54 1.01 9.31
CA GLU A 154 -19.18 0.20 8.27
C GLU A 154 -18.27 0.15 7.02
N VAL A 155 -17.93 -1.04 6.53
CA VAL A 155 -17.18 -1.20 5.27
C VAL A 155 -18.15 -1.53 4.14
N LYS A 156 -18.19 -0.70 3.10
CA LYS A 156 -19.16 -0.82 2.00
C LYS A 156 -18.49 -0.89 0.64
N TRP A 157 -18.76 -1.97 -0.09
CA TRP A 157 -18.41 -2.10 -1.50
C TRP A 157 -19.33 -1.27 -2.39
N VAL A 158 -18.75 -0.60 -3.39
CA VAL A 158 -19.50 0.08 -4.44
C VAL A 158 -19.07 -0.47 -5.79
N ASP A 159 -20.03 -0.94 -6.57
CA ASP A 159 -19.76 -1.41 -7.93
C ASP A 159 -19.45 -0.22 -8.86
N ASP A 160 -18.49 -0.39 -9.77
CA ASP A 160 -17.97 0.68 -10.65
C ASP A 160 -19.06 1.38 -11.49
N GLY A 161 -20.15 0.69 -11.84
CA GLY A 161 -21.29 1.26 -12.58
C GLY A 161 -22.38 1.90 -11.70
N ALA A 162 -22.33 1.68 -10.38
CA ALA A 162 -23.32 2.14 -9.42
C ALA A 162 -22.79 3.27 -8.53
N TRP A 163 -21.50 3.60 -8.62
CA TRP A 163 -20.92 4.69 -7.83
C TRP A 163 -21.56 6.03 -8.20
N GLN A 164 -22.23 6.64 -7.22
CA GLN A 164 -22.69 8.02 -7.30
C GLN A 164 -22.02 8.85 -6.20
N ILE A 165 -21.05 9.70 -6.59
CA ILE A 165 -20.29 10.56 -5.67
C ILE A 165 -21.23 11.46 -4.85
N SER A 166 -22.38 11.84 -5.41
CA SER A 166 -23.42 12.63 -4.73
C SER A 166 -23.99 11.97 -3.47
N GLY A 167 -23.81 10.66 -3.27
CA GLY A 167 -24.23 9.94 -2.07
C GLY A 167 -23.21 9.94 -0.92
N LEU A 168 -22.03 10.54 -1.12
CA LEU A 168 -21.00 10.64 -0.07
C LEU A 168 -21.42 11.61 1.03
N ARG A 169 -21.13 11.23 2.27
CA ARG A 169 -21.37 12.00 3.49
C ARG A 169 -20.07 12.57 4.03
N ALA A 170 -20.16 13.61 4.84
CA ALA A 170 -19.00 14.19 5.53
C ALA A 170 -18.34 13.22 6.53
N THR A 171 -19.05 12.15 6.93
CA THR A 171 -18.55 11.08 7.80
C THR A 171 -18.08 9.84 7.04
N ASP A 172 -17.97 9.91 5.71
CA ASP A 172 -17.42 8.81 4.92
C ASP A 172 -15.90 8.95 4.80
N ALA A 173 -15.23 7.83 4.53
CA ALA A 173 -13.90 7.77 3.95
C ALA A 173 -13.96 6.95 2.66
N VAL A 174 -13.05 7.18 1.72
CA VAL A 174 -12.95 6.41 0.47
C VAL A 174 -11.64 5.64 0.46
N LEU A 175 -11.68 4.34 0.13
CA LEU A 175 -10.50 3.56 -0.25
C LEU A 175 -10.60 3.21 -1.74
N TRP A 176 -9.68 3.76 -2.53
CA TRP A 176 -9.57 3.53 -3.95
C TRP A 176 -8.74 2.27 -4.26
N LEU A 177 -9.37 1.32 -4.95
CA LEU A 177 -8.84 0.01 -5.31
C LEU A 177 -8.40 -0.09 -6.77
N GLY A 178 -8.72 0.91 -7.60
CA GLY A 178 -8.44 0.89 -9.03
C GLY A 178 -7.07 1.46 -9.38
N SER A 179 -6.85 1.69 -10.68
CA SER A 179 -5.58 2.22 -11.17
C SER A 179 -5.23 3.62 -10.60
N PRO A 180 -3.93 3.96 -10.49
CA PRO A 180 -3.48 5.29 -10.03
C PRO A 180 -4.05 6.45 -10.85
N ALA A 181 -4.12 6.30 -12.18
CA ALA A 181 -4.57 7.37 -13.07
C ALA A 181 -6.07 7.67 -12.90
N GLU A 182 -6.91 6.64 -12.75
CA GLU A 182 -8.33 6.82 -12.47
C GLU A 182 -8.56 7.28 -11.02
N GLY A 183 -7.70 6.87 -10.08
CA GLY A 183 -7.71 7.34 -8.70
C GLY A 183 -7.50 8.85 -8.60
N ALA A 184 -6.59 9.43 -9.40
CA ALA A 184 -6.38 10.88 -9.43
C ALA A 184 -7.62 11.65 -9.92
N LYS A 185 -8.33 11.11 -10.93
CA LYS A 185 -9.60 11.68 -11.39
C LYS A 185 -10.69 11.54 -10.33
N MET A 186 -10.76 10.38 -9.67
CA MET A 186 -11.72 10.11 -8.61
C MET A 186 -11.51 11.05 -7.42
N LEU A 187 -10.25 11.26 -6.99
CA LEU A 187 -9.94 12.23 -5.94
C LEU A 187 -10.49 13.62 -6.31
N THR A 188 -10.24 14.09 -7.53
CA THR A 188 -10.75 15.39 -8.00
C THR A 188 -12.28 15.46 -7.89
N ALA A 189 -12.97 14.39 -8.31
CA ALA A 189 -14.43 14.33 -8.28
C ALA A 189 -14.98 14.25 -6.84
N VAL A 190 -14.31 13.50 -5.94
CA VAL A 190 -14.64 13.45 -4.51
C VAL A 190 -14.48 14.83 -3.88
N ARG A 191 -13.41 15.56 -4.16
CA ARG A 191 -13.13 16.87 -3.56
C ARG A 191 -14.15 17.95 -3.95
N GLN A 192 -14.83 17.79 -5.09
CA GLN A 192 -15.91 18.69 -5.49
C GLN A 192 -17.18 18.57 -4.62
N VAL A 193 -17.38 17.40 -3.99
CA VAL A 193 -18.59 17.11 -3.20
C VAL A 193 -18.29 17.02 -1.70
N GLN A 194 -17.15 16.43 -1.35
CA GLN A 194 -16.68 16.21 0.01
C GLN A 194 -15.18 16.57 0.10
N PRO A 195 -14.84 17.87 0.26
CA PRO A 195 -13.44 18.34 0.21
C PRO A 195 -12.57 17.76 1.33
N GLU A 196 -13.16 17.47 2.49
CA GLU A 196 -12.41 17.10 3.70
C GLU A 196 -12.40 15.61 4.03
N ILE A 197 -13.15 14.76 3.30
CA ILE A 197 -13.19 13.34 3.68
C ILE A 197 -11.84 12.64 3.39
N PRO A 198 -11.41 11.70 4.24
CA PRO A 198 -10.22 10.90 3.98
C PRO A 198 -10.30 10.16 2.64
N PHE A 199 -9.26 10.30 1.81
CA PHE A 199 -9.11 9.56 0.57
C PHE A 199 -7.88 8.66 0.64
N TRP A 200 -8.12 7.36 0.73
CA TRP A 200 -7.10 6.34 0.87
C TRP A 200 -6.81 5.65 -0.46
N LEU A 201 -5.54 5.36 -0.69
CA LEU A 201 -5.05 4.51 -1.76
C LEU A 201 -4.54 3.20 -1.15
N ALA A 202 -4.81 2.07 -1.81
CA ALA A 202 -4.16 0.81 -1.47
C ALA A 202 -2.74 0.73 -2.08
N SER A 203 -2.22 -0.46 -2.40
CA SER A 203 -0.85 -0.68 -2.89
C SER A 203 -0.44 0.23 -4.07
N GLN A 204 -1.40 0.61 -4.91
CA GLN A 204 -1.27 1.55 -6.03
C GLN A 204 -0.94 3.01 -5.64
N GLY A 205 -1.10 3.41 -4.37
CA GLY A 205 -0.83 4.79 -3.94
C GLY A 205 0.65 5.20 -4.00
N GLY A 206 1.56 4.22 -4.06
CA GLY A 206 2.99 4.45 -4.26
C GLY A 206 3.39 4.64 -5.72
N ASP A 207 2.44 4.54 -6.65
CA ASP A 207 2.74 4.72 -8.07
C ASP A 207 2.91 6.22 -8.40
N PRO A 208 4.03 6.63 -9.03
CA PRO A 208 4.29 8.02 -9.39
C PRO A 208 3.20 8.68 -10.25
N VAL A 209 2.42 7.89 -11.00
CA VAL A 209 1.33 8.37 -11.86
C VAL A 209 0.23 9.04 -11.04
N PHE A 210 -0.07 8.56 -9.82
CA PHE A 210 -1.08 9.20 -8.98
C PHE A 210 -0.63 10.62 -8.63
N GLY A 211 0.54 10.78 -8.01
CA GLY A 211 1.07 12.08 -7.60
C GLY A 211 1.25 13.05 -8.77
N ALA A 212 1.66 12.56 -9.93
CA ALA A 212 1.84 13.38 -11.13
C ALA A 212 0.51 13.87 -11.76
N ARG A 213 -0.62 13.21 -11.48
CA ARG A 213 -1.93 13.52 -12.08
C ARG A 213 -2.93 14.10 -11.09
N ALA A 214 -2.75 13.82 -9.81
CA ALA A 214 -3.63 14.29 -8.75
C ALA A 214 -3.27 15.71 -8.36
N THR A 215 -4.28 16.56 -8.21
CA THR A 215 -4.14 17.76 -7.38
C THR A 215 -4.44 17.35 -5.94
N ILE A 216 -3.40 17.06 -5.17
CA ILE A 216 -3.53 16.57 -3.80
C ILE A 216 -3.93 17.73 -2.88
N THR A 217 -5.23 17.81 -2.60
CA THR A 217 -5.83 18.72 -1.62
C THR A 217 -6.57 17.92 -0.55
N GLY A 218 -6.56 18.41 0.69
CA GLY A 218 -7.19 17.72 1.80
C GLY A 218 -6.47 16.42 2.20
N PRO A 219 -7.11 15.56 3.00
CA PRO A 219 -6.48 14.37 3.56
C PRO A 219 -6.41 13.23 2.52
N VAL A 220 -5.21 12.98 2.00
CA VAL A 220 -4.92 11.86 1.09
C VAL A 220 -3.87 10.95 1.73
N PHE A 221 -4.17 9.66 1.74
CA PHE A 221 -3.38 8.66 2.43
C PHE A 221 -3.11 7.44 1.55
N TRP A 222 -2.11 6.68 1.94
CA TRP A 222 -1.68 5.48 1.24
C TRP A 222 -1.39 4.37 2.26
N ALA A 223 -1.86 3.16 1.98
CA ALA A 223 -1.58 1.97 2.75
C ALA A 223 -0.84 0.92 1.90
N ILE A 224 0.22 0.34 2.45
CA ILE A 224 1.02 -0.70 1.80
C ILE A 224 1.65 -1.65 2.81
N TRP A 225 1.81 -2.91 2.42
CA TRP A 225 2.54 -3.89 3.22
C TRP A 225 4.03 -3.56 3.30
N SER A 226 4.61 -3.74 4.48
CA SER A 226 6.01 -3.52 4.74
C SER A 226 6.46 -4.34 5.96
N ASP A 227 7.74 -4.26 6.26
CA ASP A 227 8.35 -4.89 7.44
C ASP A 227 9.36 -3.92 8.09
N SER A 228 9.96 -4.35 9.20
CA SER A 228 10.93 -3.53 9.93
C SER A 228 12.22 -3.22 9.16
N GLY A 229 12.52 -3.96 8.10
CA GLY A 229 13.68 -3.78 7.21
C GLY A 229 13.53 -2.65 6.20
N TYR A 230 12.31 -2.15 5.95
CA TYR A 230 12.08 -1.09 4.97
C TYR A 230 12.84 0.19 5.29
N ASN A 231 12.76 0.70 6.52
CA ASN A 231 13.39 1.98 6.87
C ASN A 231 14.92 1.93 6.69
N PRO A 232 15.66 0.92 7.20
CA PRO A 232 17.08 0.75 6.89
C PRO A 232 17.36 0.63 5.39
N TRP A 233 16.58 -0.17 4.67
CA TRP A 233 16.74 -0.37 3.23
C TRP A 233 16.60 0.95 2.45
N ALA A 234 15.58 1.74 2.77
CA ALA A 234 15.27 3.02 2.12
C ALA A 234 16.37 4.08 2.26
N THR A 235 17.27 3.95 3.25
CA THR A 235 18.42 4.86 3.43
C THR A 235 19.59 4.58 2.48
N THR A 236 19.65 3.39 1.89
CA THR A 236 20.80 2.93 1.09
C THR A 236 20.44 2.60 -0.36
N HIS A 237 19.15 2.66 -0.69
CA HIS A 237 18.62 2.25 -1.98
C HIS A 237 17.96 3.40 -2.73
N THR A 238 17.98 3.32 -4.05
CA THR A 238 17.20 4.20 -4.93
C THR A 238 16.73 3.38 -6.13
N PRO A 239 15.42 3.36 -6.43
CA PRO A 239 14.32 4.00 -5.71
C PRO A 239 14.14 3.42 -4.30
N ASN A 240 13.66 4.24 -3.37
CA ASN A 240 13.40 3.86 -1.98
C ASN A 240 11.90 3.84 -1.64
N SER A 241 11.04 3.69 -2.65
CA SER A 241 9.60 3.59 -2.44
C SER A 241 9.24 2.26 -1.75
N PRO A 242 8.21 2.24 -0.89
CA PRO A 242 7.69 0.98 -0.33
C PRO A 242 7.28 -0.05 -1.39
N ALA A 243 6.80 0.39 -2.56
CA ALA A 243 6.48 -0.51 -3.68
C ALA A 243 7.75 -1.17 -4.27
N ALA A 244 8.83 -0.40 -4.45
CA ALA A 244 10.13 -0.94 -4.84
C ALA A 244 10.66 -1.93 -3.78
N TYR A 245 10.44 -1.65 -2.49
CA TYR A 245 10.81 -2.56 -1.41
C TYR A 245 10.10 -3.91 -1.48
N LEU A 246 8.82 -3.95 -1.83
CA LEU A 246 8.11 -5.22 -2.05
C LEU A 246 8.75 -6.03 -3.18
N VAL A 247 9.10 -5.40 -4.30
CA VAL A 247 9.79 -6.08 -5.41
C VAL A 247 11.16 -6.58 -4.99
N TYR A 248 11.91 -5.79 -4.21
CA TYR A 248 13.18 -6.18 -3.63
C TYR A 248 13.02 -7.44 -2.77
N GLN A 249 12.10 -7.43 -1.79
CA GLN A 249 11.86 -8.58 -0.91
C GLN A 249 11.32 -9.81 -1.66
N SER A 250 10.45 -9.62 -2.66
CA SER A 250 9.98 -10.72 -3.51
C SER A 250 11.10 -11.35 -4.32
N THR A 251 12.03 -10.54 -4.83
CA THR A 251 13.20 -11.03 -5.56
C THR A 251 14.12 -11.79 -4.62
N ARG A 252 14.37 -11.27 -3.41
CA ARG A 252 15.15 -11.98 -2.38
C ARG A 252 14.53 -13.33 -2.05
N TYR A 253 13.22 -13.37 -1.83
CA TYR A 253 12.48 -14.60 -1.59
C TYR A 253 12.61 -15.58 -2.76
N ALA A 254 12.48 -15.11 -4.00
CA ALA A 254 12.69 -15.94 -5.19
C ALA A 254 14.12 -16.53 -5.26
N ILE A 255 15.15 -15.72 -4.96
CA ILE A 255 16.56 -16.17 -4.89
C ILE A 255 16.72 -17.24 -3.82
N ALA A 256 16.14 -17.04 -2.62
CA ALA A 256 16.16 -18.03 -1.55
C ALA A 256 15.63 -19.38 -2.02
N VAL A 257 14.45 -19.39 -2.63
CA VAL A 257 13.78 -20.59 -3.10
C VAL A 257 14.61 -21.33 -4.16
N ILE A 258 15.12 -20.63 -5.18
CA ILE A 258 15.86 -21.28 -6.27
C ILE A 258 17.29 -21.68 -5.88
N SER A 259 17.87 -21.04 -4.87
CA SER A 259 19.25 -21.31 -4.40
C SER A 259 19.29 -22.27 -3.21
N GLY A 260 18.15 -22.59 -2.60
CA GLY A 260 18.07 -23.37 -1.37
C GLY A 260 18.69 -22.66 -0.16
N ILE A 261 18.83 -21.33 -0.20
CA ILE A 261 19.37 -20.54 0.91
C ILE A 261 18.23 -20.05 1.81
N THR A 262 18.47 -20.03 3.11
CA THR A 262 17.53 -19.44 4.07
C THR A 262 17.79 -17.96 4.17
N ILE A 263 16.80 -17.14 3.84
CA ILE A 263 16.82 -15.72 4.16
C ILE A 263 16.14 -15.56 5.52
N PRO A 264 16.75 -14.84 6.47
CA PRO A 264 16.10 -14.52 7.73
C PRO A 264 14.72 -13.93 7.44
N PRO A 265 13.66 -14.38 8.13
CA PRO A 265 12.35 -13.81 7.90
C PRO A 265 12.45 -12.29 8.07
N ALA A 266 11.84 -11.56 7.14
CA ALA A 266 11.50 -10.17 7.38
C ALA A 266 10.86 -10.07 8.77
N GLY A 267 11.11 -8.97 9.50
CA GLY A 267 10.31 -8.65 10.68
C GLY A 267 8.82 -8.76 10.35
N GLY A 268 7.98 -9.08 11.33
CA GLY A 268 6.58 -9.40 11.07
C GLY A 268 5.92 -8.40 10.11
N TRP A 269 5.42 -8.91 8.97
CA TRP A 269 4.79 -8.07 7.96
C TRP A 269 3.57 -7.34 8.54
N GLU A 270 3.51 -6.04 8.28
CA GLU A 270 2.46 -5.15 8.73
C GLU A 270 2.05 -4.18 7.61
N VAL A 271 0.84 -3.64 7.70
CA VAL A 271 0.41 -2.56 6.82
C VAL A 271 0.90 -1.26 7.41
N ARG A 272 1.69 -0.52 6.62
CA ARG A 272 2.16 0.82 6.96
C ARG A 272 1.32 1.86 6.23
N LEU A 273 1.07 2.95 6.95
CA LEU A 273 0.24 4.05 6.49
C LEU A 273 1.14 5.26 6.21
N PHE A 274 0.80 6.00 5.18
CA PHE A 274 1.50 7.20 4.76
C PHE A 274 0.49 8.30 4.44
N GLN A 275 0.86 9.54 4.73
CA GLN A 275 0.14 10.70 4.20
C GLN A 275 0.84 11.18 2.93
N LEU A 276 0.05 11.43 1.88
CA LEU A 276 0.55 12.04 0.65
C LEU A 276 0.45 13.57 0.75
N LEU A 277 1.57 14.22 0.46
CA LEU A 277 1.70 15.67 0.44
C LEU A 277 1.34 16.24 -0.94
N PRO A 278 1.10 17.56 -1.06
CA PRO A 278 0.78 18.21 -2.34
C PRO A 278 1.77 17.95 -3.49
N GLY A 279 3.05 17.70 -3.18
CA GLY A 279 4.08 17.35 -4.16
C GLY A 279 4.11 15.88 -4.58
N GLY A 280 3.22 15.05 -4.02
CA GLY A 280 3.20 13.60 -4.21
C GLY A 280 4.18 12.85 -3.31
N GLU A 281 4.98 13.55 -2.48
CA GLU A 281 5.81 12.89 -1.48
C GLU A 281 4.96 12.23 -0.40
N SER A 282 5.46 11.14 0.17
CA SER A 282 4.80 10.41 1.25
C SER A 282 5.57 10.53 2.57
N ILE A 283 4.87 10.81 3.66
CA ILE A 283 5.43 10.75 5.02
C ILE A 283 4.78 9.61 5.82
N PRO A 284 5.54 8.86 6.65
CA PRO A 284 4.96 7.84 7.52
C PRO A 284 3.90 8.41 8.46
N LEU A 285 2.81 7.66 8.66
CA LEU A 285 1.68 8.05 9.50
C LEU A 285 1.53 7.06 10.66
N SER A 286 1.57 7.56 11.89
CA SER A 286 1.21 6.77 13.08
C SER A 286 -0.30 6.88 13.34
N LEU A 287 -0.91 5.79 13.83
CA LEU A 287 -2.34 5.81 14.20
C LEU A 287 -2.62 6.81 15.33
N GLU A 288 -1.67 6.99 16.26
CA GLU A 288 -1.78 7.99 17.34
C GLU A 288 -1.88 9.43 16.80
N ALA A 289 -1.25 9.72 15.65
CA ALA A 289 -1.34 11.04 15.01
C ALA A 289 -2.69 11.28 14.31
N LEU A 290 -3.54 10.25 14.21
CA LEU A 290 -4.88 10.34 13.63
C LEU A 290 -5.98 10.53 14.67
N GLU A 291 -5.69 10.34 15.96
CA GLU A 291 -6.66 10.60 17.00
C GLU A 291 -6.94 12.11 17.11
N PRO A 292 -8.22 12.52 17.26
CA PRO A 292 -8.51 13.92 17.56
C PRO A 292 -7.80 14.33 18.85
N PRO A 293 -7.25 15.56 18.94
CA PRO A 293 -6.53 16.00 20.13
C PRO A 293 -7.42 15.81 21.35
N THR A 294 -6.95 14.99 22.30
CA THR A 294 -7.65 14.80 23.56
C THR A 294 -7.70 16.16 24.23
N ASN A 295 -8.90 16.68 24.46
CA ASN A 295 -9.11 17.98 25.09
C ASN A 295 -8.58 17.91 26.54
N GLN A 296 -7.28 18.13 26.76
CA GLN A 296 -6.71 18.48 28.06
C GLN A 296 -7.02 19.96 28.32
N ALA A 297 -8.31 20.27 28.48
CA ALA A 297 -8.78 21.58 28.88
C ALA A 297 -10.04 21.42 29.74
N ASP A 298 -9.91 20.70 30.86
CA ASP A 298 -10.91 20.71 31.94
C ASP A 298 -10.28 20.42 33.32
N ALA A 299 -9.08 20.96 33.55
CA ALA A 299 -8.46 21.04 34.87
C ALA A 299 -8.02 22.49 35.18
N GLY A 300 -8.90 23.45 34.93
CA GLY A 300 -8.76 24.83 35.35
C GLY A 300 -9.37 25.01 36.74
N GLY A 301 -8.52 25.14 37.75
CA GLY A 301 -8.86 25.10 39.17
C GLY A 301 -9.92 26.11 39.63
N VAL A 302 -10.71 25.66 40.59
CA VAL A 302 -11.55 26.47 41.47
C VAL A 302 -10.68 27.56 42.14
N PRO A 303 -11.03 28.85 42.04
CA PRO A 303 -10.29 29.90 42.75
C PRO A 303 -10.55 29.81 44.26
N PRO A 304 -9.54 30.03 45.12
CA PRO A 304 -9.73 29.97 46.56
C PRO A 304 -10.58 31.15 47.06
N GLU A 305 -11.51 30.78 47.95
CA GLU A 305 -12.42 31.63 48.71
C GLU A 305 -11.65 32.65 49.56
N ALA A 306 -12.01 33.93 49.44
CA ALA A 306 -11.40 35.02 50.19
C ALA A 306 -11.86 35.02 51.65
N ALA A 307 -10.92 34.92 52.59
CA ALA A 307 -11.18 35.02 54.02
C ALA A 307 -11.59 36.45 54.45
N PRO A 308 -12.49 36.60 55.44
CA PRO A 308 -13.04 37.89 55.85
C PRO A 308 -12.06 38.73 56.68
N GLY A 309 -12.05 40.04 56.40
CA GLY A 309 -11.14 41.01 57.01
C GLY A 309 -11.41 41.31 58.49
N VAL A 310 -10.32 41.39 59.25
CA VAL A 310 -10.29 41.94 60.61
C VAL A 310 -10.06 43.45 60.53
N ARG A 311 -11.03 44.22 61.02
CA ARG A 311 -10.91 45.66 61.30
C ARG A 311 -10.35 45.83 62.72
N GLU A 312 -9.23 46.51 62.90
CA GLU A 312 -8.97 47.27 64.13
C GLU A 312 -8.20 48.57 63.88
N GLY A 313 -8.90 49.69 64.16
CA GLY A 313 -8.49 50.72 65.11
C GLY A 313 -7.17 51.47 64.95
N ARG A 314 -7.29 52.69 64.42
CA ARG A 314 -6.46 53.90 64.64
C ARG A 314 -5.69 53.96 65.97
N SER A 315 -4.50 54.57 65.96
CA SER A 315 -4.26 55.90 66.57
C SER A 315 -2.87 56.47 66.24
N ASN A 316 -2.89 57.75 65.86
CA ASN A 316 -1.77 58.69 65.72
C ASN A 316 -1.31 59.17 67.12
N PRO A 317 -0.13 59.80 67.29
CA PRO A 317 0.19 61.12 66.72
C PRO A 317 1.46 61.21 65.88
#